data_AF-X1Q411-F1
#
_entry.id   AF-X1Q411-F1
#
_cell.length_a   1.000
_cell.length_b   1.000
_cell.length_c   1.000
_cell.angle_alpha   90.00
_cell.angle_beta   90.00
_cell.angle_gamma   90.00
#
_symmetry.space_group_name_H-M   'P 1'
#
loop_
_entity.id
_entity.type
_entity.pdbx_description
1 polymer ?
#
loop_
_entity_poly.entity_id
_entity_poly.type
_entity_poly.pdbx_seq_one_letter_code
_entity_poly.pdbx_strand_id
1 'polypeptide(L)' 'HKAYVSVNEEGTEAAAATGVSMVLSLPSMMTIDRPFIFLIRDIETGTILFVGRVMDPSGN' A
#
# COMPACT_ATOMS: atom_id res chain seq x y z
N HIS A 1 7.37 22.27 6.63
CA HIS A 1 7.77 20.88 6.35
C HIS A 1 7.02 20.43 5.10
N LYS A 2 7.72 20.03 4.03
CA LYS A 2 7.12 19.61 2.75
C LYS A 2 7.52 18.15 2.54
N ALA A 3 6.54 17.25 2.45
CA ALA A 3 6.74 15.83 2.21
C ALA A 3 6.15 15.47 0.84
N TYR A 4 6.76 14.51 0.16
CA TYR A 4 6.32 14.01 -1.14
C TYR A 4 6.32 12.49 -1.09
N VAL A 5 5.21 11.87 -1.49
CA VAL A 5 5.04 10.41 -1.59
C VAL A 5 4.60 10.14 -3.03
N SER A 6 5.39 9.34 -3.75
CA SER A 6 5.07 8.86 -5.10
C SER A 6 4.78 7.37 -5.04
N VAL A 7 3.70 6.93 -5.68
CA VAL A 7 3.31 5.52 -5.75
C VAL A 7 3.31 5.12 -7.22
N ASN A 8 4.01 4.04 -7.55
CA ASN A 8 4.01 3.41 -8.88
C ASN A 8 4.11 1.88 -8.74
N GLU A 9 3.87 1.19 -9.84
CA GLU A 9 3.89 -0.27 -9.93
C GLU A 9 5.31 -0.83 -9.83
N GLU A 10 6.33 -0.06 -10.24
CA GLU A 10 7.73 -0.48 -10.20
C GLU A 10 8.27 -0.67 -8.78
N GLY A 11 7.60 -0.13 -7.75
CA GLY A 11 7.97 -0.27 -6.34
C GLY A 11 7.14 -1.28 -5.53
N THR A 12 6.22 -2.04 -6.14
CA THR A 12 5.33 -2.96 -5.41
C THR A 12 5.89 -4.39 -5.37
N GLU A 13 6.92 -4.63 -4.54
CA GLU A 13 7.42 -5.98 -4.22
C GLU A 13 6.50 -6.76 -3.26
N ALA A 14 5.47 -6.13 -2.69
CA ALA A 14 4.51 -6.81 -1.81
C ALA A 14 3.66 -7.87 -2.54
N ALA A 15 3.39 -7.69 -3.83
CA ALA A 15 2.65 -8.65 -4.65
C ALA A 15 3.49 -9.89 -5.03
N ALA A 16 4.82 -9.76 -5.07
CA ALA A 16 5.73 -10.86 -5.40
C ALA A 16 6.00 -11.81 -4.20
N ALA A 17 5.76 -11.34 -2.97
CA ALA A 17 6.01 -12.08 -1.73
C ALA A 17 4.85 -12.99 -1.30
N THR A 18 3.75 -13.09 -2.06
CA THR A 18 2.79 -14.18 -1.89
C THR A 18 3.45 -15.47 -2.34
N GLY A 19 4.26 -16.04 -1.44
CA GLY A 19 4.82 -17.37 -1.56
C GLY A 19 3.71 -18.35 -1.89
N VAL A 20 4.05 -19.33 -2.74
CA VAL A 20 3.17 -20.39 -3.22
C VAL A 20 2.65 -21.22 -2.04
N SER A 21 1.71 -20.67 -1.28
CA SER A 21 0.78 -21.47 -0.50
C SER A 21 -0.25 -21.94 -1.51
N MET A 22 -0.37 -23.25 -1.68
CA MET A 22 -1.29 -23.87 -2.61
C MET A 22 -2.73 -23.59 -2.14
N VAL A 23 -3.24 -22.40 -2.42
CA VAL A 23 -4.61 -22.00 -2.11
C VAL A 23 -5.49 -22.57 -3.22
N LEU A 24 -6.25 -23.63 -2.90
CA LEU A 24 -7.25 -24.25 -3.77
C LEU A 24 -8.44 -23.33 -4.10
N SER A 25 -8.41 -22.07 -3.68
CA SER A 25 -9.40 -21.04 -3.96
C SER A 25 -8.75 -19.81 -4.60
N LEU A 26 -9.48 -19.14 -5.50
CA LEU A 26 -9.05 -17.89 -6.10
C LEU A 26 -8.63 -16.90 -4.99
N PRO A 27 -7.46 -16.24 -5.08
CA PRO A 27 -7.07 -15.24 -4.10
C PRO A 27 -8.14 -14.16 -4.04
N SER A 28 -8.52 -13.77 -2.82
CA SER A 28 -9.50 -12.70 -2.63
C SER A 28 -8.94 -11.41 -3.23
N MET A 29 -9.62 -10.88 -4.24
CA MET A 29 -9.22 -9.63 -4.88
C MET A 29 -9.48 -8.46 -3.93
N MET A 30 -8.42 -7.79 -3.51
CA MET A 30 -8.53 -6.55 -2.72
C MET A 30 -8.54 -5.35 -3.68
N THR A 31 -9.68 -4.66 -3.74
CA THR A 31 -9.85 -3.44 -4.53
C THR A 31 -9.94 -2.23 -3.59
N ILE A 32 -9.10 -1.22 -3.83
CA ILE A 32 -9.10 0.06 -3.10
C ILE A 32 -9.52 1.16 -4.08
N ASP A 33 -10.83 1.31 -4.27
CA ASP A 33 -11.48 2.21 -5.25
C ASP A 33 -12.26 3.36 -4.59
N ARG A 34 -11.99 3.62 -3.31
CA ARG A 34 -12.70 4.61 -2.48
C ARG A 34 -11.74 5.23 -1.47
N PRO A 35 -12.10 6.34 -0.80
CA PRO A 35 -11.21 7.01 0.13
C PRO A 35 -10.57 6.07 1.15
N PHE A 36 -9.25 6.20 1.33
CA PHE A 36 -8.48 5.33 2.21
C PHE A 36 -7.39 6.10 2.97
N ILE A 37 -6.86 5.48 4.01
CA ILE A 37 -5.74 5.99 4.82
C ILE A 37 -4.56 5.04 4.61
N PHE A 38 -3.36 5.59 4.54
CA PHE A 38 -2.13 4.81 4.49
C PHE A 38 -1.14 5.27 5.56
N LEU A 39 -0.27 4.35 5.97
CA LEU A 39 0.86 4.62 6.85
C LEU A 39 2.11 3.97 6.27
N ILE A 40 3.23 4.68 6.33
CA ILE A 40 4.56 4.12 6.11
C ILE A 40 5.23 4.11 7.48
N ARG A 41 5.60 2.92 7.95
CA ARG A 41 6.24 2.74 9.26
C ARG A 41 7.53 1.97 9.11
N ASP A 42 8.47 2.29 9.99
CA ASP A 42 9.60 1.42 10.27
C ASP A 42 9.10 0.17 11.02
N ILE A 43 9.52 -1.02 10.59
CA ILE A 43 9.02 -2.29 11.13
C ILE A 43 9.69 -2.62 12.46
N GLU A 44 11.00 -2.36 12.58
CA GLU A 44 11.79 -2.73 13.75
C GLU A 44 11.45 -1.86 14.98
N THR A 45 11.42 -0.55 14.79
CA THR A 45 11.12 0.43 15.84
C THR A 45 9.63 0.72 15.99
N GLY A 46 8.85 0.44 14.94
CA GLY A 46 7.43 0.76 14.88
C GLY A 46 7.12 2.23 14.63
N THR A 47 8.13 3.07 14.37
CA THR A 47 7.96 4.51 14.14
C THR A 47 7.13 4.78 12.90
N ILE A 48 6.12 5.65 13.00
CA ILE A 48 5.35 6.13 11.85
C ILE A 48 6.17 7.20 11.14
N LEU A 49 6.61 6.90 9.93
CA LEU A 49 7.39 7.81 9.09
C LEU A 49 6.46 8.74 8.30
N PHE A 50 5.35 8.19 7.81
CA PHE A 50 4.33 8.95 7.08
C PHE A 50 2.93 8.45 7.43
N VAL A 51 1.97 9.38 7.44
CA VAL A 51 0.54 9.10 7.51
C VAL A 51 -0.18 10.02 6.53
N GLY A 52 -1.13 9.47 5.79
CA GLY A 52 -1.87 10.23 4.79
C GLY A 52 -3.24 9.64 4.52
N ARG A 53 -4.11 10.45 3.92
CA ARG A 53 -5.40 10.01 3.40
C ARG A 53 -5.49 10.36 1.92
N VAL A 54 -6.04 9.44 1.14
CA VAL A 54 -6.37 9.66 -0.27
C VAL A 54 -7.88 9.76 -0.36
N MET A 55 -8.37 10.93 -0.77
CA MET A 55 -9.80 11.16 -1.01
C MET A 55 -10.17 10.95 -2.47
N ASP A 56 -9.24 11.28 -3.37
CA ASP A 56 -9.35 11.10 -4.81
C ASP A 56 -7.96 10.81 -5.38
N PRO A 57 -7.73 9.63 -5.99
CA PRO A 57 -6.44 9.26 -6.58
C PRO A 57 -6.21 9.85 -7.97
N SER A 58 -7.22 10.45 -8.61
CA SER A 58 -7.11 10.97 -9.98
C SER A 58 -6.24 12.23 -10.10
N GLY A 59 -5.99 12.92 -8.98
CA GLY A 59 -5.20 14.15 -8.94
C GLY A 59 -5.89 15.30 -9.66
N ASN A 60 -5.82 16.50 -9.09
CA ASN A 60 -6.21 17.73 -9.77
C ASN A 60 -4.98 18.47 -10.29
#